data_AF-A0A0R1YCM8-F1
#
_entry.id   AF-A0A0R1YCM8-F1
#
_cell.length_a   1.000
_cell.length_b   1.000
_cell.length_c   1.000
_cell.angle_alpha   90.00
_cell.angle_beta   90.00
_cell.angle_gamma   90.00
#
_symmetry.space_group_name_H-M   'P 1'
#
loop_
_entity.id
_entity.type
_entity.pdbx_description
1 polymer ?
#
loop_
_entity_poly.entity_id
_entity_poly.type
_entity_poly.pdbx_seq_one_letter_code
_entity_poly.pdbx_strand_id
1 'polypeptide(L)'
;MKRSNIFNKKQKGFTLIEMVVVIAIVVMLTLIIAPNLVGQKKNAEKKTSEAFRTTLQTQVELYENEHGKLPRSLNDLRGKYLSEDQAKKIKDFRINSAGEVVHN
;
A
#
# COMPACT_ATOMS: atom_id res chain seq x y z
N MET A 1 59.58 -14.01 -42.28
CA MET A 1 58.79 -13.02 -41.49
C MET A 1 57.30 -13.32 -41.72
N LYS A 2 56.58 -13.77 -40.68
CA LYS A 2 55.19 -14.27 -40.76
C LYS A 2 54.20 -13.12 -40.93
N ARG A 3 53.42 -13.10 -42.01
CA ARG A 3 52.24 -12.21 -42.16
C ARG A 3 51.09 -12.80 -41.34
N SER A 4 50.68 -12.13 -40.27
CA SER A 4 49.54 -12.53 -39.45
C SER A 4 48.24 -12.03 -40.09
N ASN A 5 47.45 -12.95 -40.63
CA ASN A 5 46.07 -12.67 -41.05
C ASN A 5 45.20 -12.50 -39.80
N ILE A 6 44.79 -11.27 -39.51
CA ILE A 6 43.80 -10.96 -38.47
C ILE A 6 42.44 -11.35 -39.04
N PHE A 7 41.97 -12.55 -38.70
CA PHE A 7 40.65 -13.03 -39.06
C PHE A 7 39.58 -12.11 -38.45
N ASN A 8 38.81 -11.43 -39.31
CA ASN A 8 37.57 -10.75 -38.97
C ASN A 8 36.56 -11.75 -38.38
N LYS A 9 36.54 -11.90 -37.05
CA LYS A 9 35.43 -12.56 -36.34
C LYS A 9 34.20 -11.66 -36.42
N LYS A 10 33.22 -12.02 -37.26
CA LYS A 10 31.90 -11.36 -37.26
C LYS A 10 31.25 -11.56 -35.88
N GLN A 11 31.16 -10.48 -35.10
CA GLN A 11 30.34 -10.41 -33.90
C GLN A 11 28.88 -10.57 -34.34
N LYS A 12 28.19 -11.62 -33.86
CA LYS A 12 26.74 -11.75 -34.06
C LYS A 12 26.07 -10.72 -33.15
N GLY A 13 25.60 -9.63 -33.74
CA GLY A 13 24.89 -8.56 -33.04
C GLY A 13 23.43 -8.93 -32.77
N PHE A 14 22.89 -8.38 -31.70
CA PHE A 14 21.48 -8.43 -31.32
C PHE A 14 20.61 -7.83 -32.43
N THR A 15 19.48 -8.45 -32.76
CA THR A 15 18.59 -7.93 -33.80
C THR A 15 17.49 -7.07 -33.20
N LEU A 16 17.01 -6.06 -33.95
CA LEU A 16 15.89 -5.23 -33.49
C LEU A 16 14.62 -6.07 -33.27
N ILE A 17 14.38 -7.07 -34.13
CA ILE A 17 13.22 -7.96 -34.00
C ILE A 17 13.23 -8.72 -32.68
N GLU A 18 14.40 -9.08 -32.19
CA GLU A 18 14.59 -9.79 -30.92
C GLU A 18 14.20 -8.89 -29.73
N MET A 19 14.45 -7.58 -29.79
CA MET A 19 13.93 -6.65 -28.77
C MET A 19 12.43 -6.43 -28.86
N VAL A 20 11.87 -6.37 -30.07
CA VAL A 20 10.42 -6.20 -30.25
C VAL A 20 9.67 -7.39 -29.65
N VAL A 21 10.14 -8.62 -29.87
CA VAL A 21 9.52 -9.82 -29.29
C VAL A 21 9.63 -9.82 -27.77
N VAL A 22 10.78 -9.44 -27.20
CA VAL A 22 10.96 -9.36 -25.75
C VAL A 22 10.02 -8.33 -25.12
N ILE A 23 9.93 -7.13 -25.69
CA ILE A 23 9.04 -6.07 -25.19
C ILE A 23 7.57 -6.51 -25.32
N ALA A 24 7.20 -7.20 -26.41
CA ALA A 24 5.85 -7.73 -26.57
C ALA A 24 5.47 -8.71 -25.44
N ILE A 25 6.39 -9.61 -25.07
CA ILE A 25 6.18 -10.54 -23.95
C ILE A 25 6.07 -9.79 -22.62
N VAL A 26 6.95 -8.81 -22.35
CA VAL A 26 6.90 -8.02 -21.11
C VAL A 26 5.59 -7.25 -20.99
N VAL A 27 5.11 -6.62 -22.07
CA VAL A 27 3.83 -5.91 -22.08
C VAL A 27 2.68 -6.88 -21.82
N MET A 28 2.67 -8.05 -22.48
CA MET A 28 1.65 -9.08 -22.27
C MET A 28 1.59 -9.54 -20.81
N LEU A 29 2.74 -9.85 -20.21
CA LEU A 29 2.82 -10.25 -18.81
C LEU A 29 2.38 -9.12 -17.87
N THR A 30 2.77 -7.88 -18.18
CA THR A 30 2.40 -6.71 -17.38
C THR A 30 0.88 -6.53 -17.36
N LEU A 31 0.19 -6.70 -18.50
CA LEU A 31 -1.29 -6.61 -18.56
C LEU A 31 -1.99 -7.64 -17.68
N ILE A 32 -1.44 -8.85 -17.56
CA ILE A 32 -1.98 -9.90 -16.68
C ILE A 32 -1.71 -9.57 -15.20
N ILE A 33 -0.53 -9.06 -14.88
CA ILE A 33 -0.08 -8.82 -13.51
C ILE A 33 -0.69 -7.53 -12.92
N ALA A 34 -0.82 -6.46 -13.70
CA ALA A 34 -1.30 -5.14 -13.23
C ALA A 34 -2.64 -5.18 -12.48
N PRO A 35 -3.74 -5.77 -13.00
CA PRO A 35 -5.02 -5.77 -12.31
C PRO A 35 -4.96 -6.53 -10.98
N ASN A 36 -4.20 -7.63 -10.93
CA ASN A 36 -3.99 -8.41 -9.71
C ASN A 36 -3.23 -7.58 -8.65
N LEU A 37 -2.17 -6.87 -9.05
CA LEU A 37 -1.43 -5.98 -8.15
C LEU A 37 -2.30 -4.84 -7.60
N VAL A 38 -3.10 -4.19 -8.45
CA VAL A 38 -4.02 -3.12 -8.02
C VAL A 38 -5.07 -3.66 -7.04
N GLY A 39 -5.64 -4.84 -7.32
CA GLY A 39 -6.58 -5.51 -6.42
C GLY A 39 -5.96 -5.84 -5.07
N GLN A 40 -4.73 -6.37 -5.05
CA GLN A 40 -4.01 -6.69 -3.82
C GLN A 40 -3.69 -5.44 -2.99
N LYS A 41 -3.24 -4.35 -3.64
CA LYS A 41 -3.02 -3.06 -2.97
C LYS A 41 -4.30 -2.56 -2.30
N LYS A 42 -5.42 -2.55 -3.02
CA LYS A 42 -6.73 -2.12 -2.47
C LYS A 42 -7.16 -3.00 -1.30
N ASN A 43 -6.94 -4.31 -1.37
CA ASN A 43 -7.26 -5.22 -0.26
C ASN A 43 -6.37 -4.98 0.95
N ALA A 44 -5.07 -4.70 0.75
CA ALA A 44 -4.16 -4.34 1.84
C ALA A 44 -4.56 -3.01 2.49
N GLU A 45 -4.95 -2.01 1.71
CA GLU A 45 -5.47 -0.73 2.21
C GLU A 45 -6.73 -0.94 3.05
N LYS A 46 -7.69 -1.75 2.58
CA LYS A 46 -8.89 -2.10 3.33
C LYS A 46 -8.57 -2.79 4.67
N LYS A 47 -7.70 -3.79 4.66
CA LYS A 47 -7.27 -4.49 5.89
C LYS A 47 -6.56 -3.54 6.86
N THR A 48 -5.75 -2.63 6.35
CA THR A 48 -5.07 -1.62 7.16
C THR A 48 -6.07 -0.65 7.80
N SER A 49 -7.07 -0.22 7.02
CA SER A 49 -8.16 0.63 7.49
C SER A 49 -8.99 -0.06 8.58
N GLU A 50 -9.31 -1.34 8.39
CA GLU A 50 -10.03 -2.15 9.39
C GLU A 50 -9.22 -2.37 10.67
N ALA A 51 -7.93 -2.71 10.56
CA ALA A 51 -7.06 -2.84 11.73
C ALA A 51 -6.92 -1.49 12.48
N PHE A 52 -6.86 -0.39 11.75
CA PHE A 52 -6.83 0.94 12.35
C PHE A 52 -8.14 1.28 13.05
N ARG A 53 -9.29 0.93 12.48
CA ARG A 53 -10.60 1.03 13.14
C ARG A 53 -10.62 0.26 14.46
N THR A 54 -10.13 -0.98 14.48
CA THR A 54 -10.02 -1.78 15.73
C THR A 54 -9.13 -1.09 16.75
N THR A 55 -8.00 -0.53 16.31
CA THR A 55 -7.10 0.24 17.20
C THR A 55 -7.83 1.45 17.80
N LEU A 56 -8.57 2.21 16.99
CA LEU A 56 -9.37 3.33 17.45
C LEU A 56 -10.45 2.89 18.44
N GLN A 57 -11.12 1.77 18.19
CA GLN A 57 -12.11 1.21 19.10
C GLN A 57 -11.50 0.92 20.48
N THR A 58 -10.33 0.28 20.52
CA THR A 58 -9.59 0.06 21.77
C THR A 58 -9.23 1.38 22.47
N GLN A 59 -8.87 2.43 21.72
CA GLN A 59 -8.59 3.73 22.33
C GLN A 59 -9.85 4.41 22.90
N VAL A 60 -11.00 4.24 22.25
CA VAL A 60 -12.30 4.70 22.78
C VAL A 60 -12.63 3.99 24.09
N GLU A 61 -12.48 2.67 24.13
CA GLU A 61 -12.72 1.86 25.34
C GLU A 61 -11.77 2.24 26.48
N LEU A 62 -10.49 2.48 26.17
CA LEU A 62 -9.52 2.98 27.17
C LEU A 62 -9.91 4.36 27.70
N TYR A 63 -10.35 5.27 26.83
CA TYR A 63 -10.83 6.59 27.24
C TYR A 63 -12.03 6.47 28.19
N GLU A 64 -13.00 5.64 27.83
CA GLU A 64 -14.20 5.40 28.64
C GLU A 64 -13.84 4.81 30.01
N ASN A 65 -12.95 3.82 30.04
CA ASN A 65 -12.48 3.22 31.29
C ASN A 65 -11.80 4.22 32.22
N GLU A 66 -11.03 5.18 31.68
CA GLU A 66 -10.35 6.20 32.49
C GLU A 66 -11.26 7.35 32.92
N HIS A 67 -12.22 7.76 32.09
CA HIS A 67 -13.02 8.97 32.29
C HIS A 67 -14.47 8.69 32.72
N GLY A 68 -14.89 7.43 32.70
CA GLY A 68 -16.26 7.00 33.00
C GLY A 68 -17.31 7.46 31.99
N LYS A 69 -16.88 7.90 30.79
CA LYS A 69 -17.75 8.41 29.72
C LYS A 69 -17.11 8.23 28.35
N LEU A 70 -17.94 8.04 27.33
CA LEU A 70 -17.50 8.00 25.93
C LEU A 70 -16.89 9.34 25.48
N PRO A 71 -15.88 9.32 24.59
CA PRO A 71 -15.38 10.53 23.96
C PRO A 71 -16.46 11.13 23.05
N ARG A 72 -16.53 12.46 22.97
CA ARG A 72 -17.48 13.18 22.10
C ARG A 72 -17.06 13.10 20.64
N SER A 73 -15.76 12.98 20.40
CA SER A 73 -15.20 12.78 19.07
C SER A 73 -13.87 12.04 19.14
N LEU A 74 -13.43 11.46 18.01
CA LEU A 74 -12.09 10.86 17.92
C LEU A 74 -10.96 11.88 18.15
N ASN A 75 -11.24 13.19 18.07
CA ASN A 75 -10.26 14.21 18.42
C ASN A 75 -9.95 14.25 19.93
N ASP A 76 -10.86 13.77 20.78
CA ASP A 76 -10.64 13.71 22.24
C ASP A 76 -9.60 12.65 22.61
N LEU A 77 -9.27 11.76 21.67
CA LEU A 77 -8.24 10.73 21.80
C LEU A 77 -6.83 11.26 21.43
N ARG A 78 -6.70 12.46 20.87
CA ARG A 78 -5.40 13.01 20.46
C ARG A 78 -4.48 13.24 21.66
N GLY A 79 -3.20 13.00 21.45
CA GLY A 79 -2.18 13.15 22.48
C GLY A 79 -2.01 11.86 23.27
N LYS A 80 -2.83 11.62 24.30
CA LYS A 80 -2.62 10.49 25.21
C LYS A 80 -2.89 9.12 24.58
N TYR A 81 -3.89 9.01 23.70
CA TYR A 81 -4.35 7.73 23.16
C TYR A 81 -3.97 7.52 21.69
N LEU A 82 -3.67 8.59 20.96
CA LEU A 82 -3.26 8.55 19.56
C LEU A 82 -2.00 9.37 19.34
N SER A 83 -1.06 8.80 18.59
CA SER A 83 0.08 9.56 18.08
C SER A 83 -0.37 10.59 17.04
N GLU A 84 0.45 11.62 16.79
CA GLU A 84 0.13 12.65 15.79
C GLU A 84 -0.09 12.08 14.39
N ASP A 85 0.60 10.99 14.04
CA ASP A 85 0.42 10.34 12.74
C ASP A 85 -0.87 9.52 12.66
N GLN A 86 -1.31 8.92 13.77
CA GLN A 86 -2.62 8.28 13.85
C GLN A 86 -3.74 9.32 13.81
N ALA A 87 -3.56 10.43 14.52
CA ALA A 87 -4.52 11.53 14.57
C ALA A 87 -4.80 12.18 13.20
N LYS A 88 -3.86 12.12 12.25
CA LYS A 88 -4.10 12.58 10.87
C LYS A 88 -5.02 11.65 10.08
N LYS A 89 -5.03 10.36 10.42
CA LYS A 89 -5.76 9.29 9.73
C LYS A 89 -7.18 9.08 10.24
N ILE A 90 -7.57 9.70 11.36
CA ILE A 90 -8.93 9.55 11.92
C ILE A 90 -10.01 10.24 11.08
N LYS A 91 -9.65 11.02 10.06
CA LYS A 91 -10.60 11.78 9.21
C LYS A 91 -11.64 10.90 8.53
N ASP A 92 -11.28 9.65 8.26
CA ASP A 92 -12.15 8.69 7.59
C ASP A 92 -13.07 7.95 8.57
N PHE A 93 -12.99 8.26 9.88
CA PHE A 93 -13.72 7.58 10.93
C PHE A 93 -14.46 8.56 11.84
N ARG A 94 -15.55 8.09 12.43
CA ARG A 94 -16.32 8.80 13.46
C ARG A 94 -16.77 7.84 14.55
N ILE A 95 -17.06 8.36 15.72
CA ILE A 95 -17.70 7.61 16.80
C ILE A 95 -19.22 7.84 16.76
N ASN A 96 -20.01 6.78 16.89
CA ASN A 96 -21.47 6.88 16.98
C ASN A 96 -21.92 7.02 18.45
N SER A 97 -23.23 7.23 18.67
CA SER A 97 -23.79 7.38 20.03
C SER A 97 -23.68 6.11 20.90
N ALA A 98 -23.38 4.95 20.31
CA ALA A 98 -23.16 3.69 21.01
C ALA A 98 -21.69 3.48 21.40
N GLY A 99 -20.79 4.42 21.06
CA GLY A 99 -19.36 4.28 21.34
C GLY A 99 -18.58 3.47 20.29
N GLU A 100 -19.21 3.13 19.16
CA GLU A 100 -18.55 2.37 18.11
C GLU A 100 -17.88 3.29 17.09
N VAL A 101 -16.65 2.95 16.72
CA VAL A 101 -15.95 3.59 15.60
C VAL A 101 -16.55 3.08 14.29
N VAL A 102 -17.00 3.99 13.43
CA VAL A 102 -17.57 3.69 12.11
C VAL A 102 -16.85 4.49 11.03
N HIS A 103 -16.77 3.92 9.83
CA HIS A 103 -16.25 4.64 8.67
C HIS A 103 -17.24 5.74 8.27
N ASN A 104 -16.71 6.87 7.85
CA ASN A 104 -17.51 7.98 7.32
C ASN A 104 -18.06 7.68 5.92
#